data_AF-A0A7S4W576-F1
#
_entry.id   AF-A0A7S4W576-F1
#
_cell.length_a   1.000
_cell.length_b   1.000
_cell.length_c   1.000
_cell.angle_alpha   90.00
_cell.angle_beta   90.00
_cell.angle_gamma   90.00
#
_symmetry.space_group_name_H-M   'P 1'
#
loop_
_entity.id
_entity.type
_entity.pdbx_description
1 polymer ?
#
loop_
_entity_poly.entity_id
_entity_poly.type
_entity_poly.pdbx_seq_one_letter_code
_entity_poly.pdbx_strand_id
1 'polypeptide(L)'
;MEKELSDDRDMAKEACVCGFSPASSSRREEDGSSVSARRLGELLGDAALASRLVASGRASPRALTALAALAEQSVRMGIDYSSLGIGWDHPNSRMAYRTGSHRSTMAPASRNRAEASRRSLAALVAAVGECSADAEDGVTEAFIREIGLRPEEPAAKAASFEGVAAALEAELLLPLRALNEGEIRQTMKGVPLPTAELRQVVRTVTGAVLSRPGGFSDWRYGNPLGQEQLRGLTTEQLRAWREPMAMEHPRGVRTHEDAPGELGFFWATKIGGPSHGFDYESQCILPLLANARHKVILLSDPGWPHHPAGRAHWRLLWSLGQAEPEPRLWLETVNCDFDAHGLATEVWALAALRHALTKAVTMRVPLSMAAPLAEDLRRVAESQGFEGEVRPVQECMLLRPSNAVVEASDYLSPEHDWIQRAEEVTGKIPRCLFIPRSK
;
A
#
# COMPACT_ATOMS: atom_id res chain seq x y z
N MET A 1 1.56 60.89 35.88
CA MET A 1 0.57 61.20 34.82
C MET A 1 1.12 60.62 33.53
N GLU A 2 0.53 59.71 32.78
CA GLU A 2 -0.71 58.90 32.74
C GLU A 2 -0.31 57.73 31.80
N LYS A 3 -0.25 56.47 32.25
CA LYS A 3 -1.26 55.41 32.07
C LYS A 3 -1.86 55.28 30.66
N GLU A 4 -1.54 54.17 29.97
CA GLU A 4 -2.43 53.20 29.25
C GLU A 4 -1.54 52.27 28.37
N LEU A 5 -1.33 50.98 28.67
CA LEU A 5 -2.19 49.77 28.57
C LEU A 5 -2.50 49.31 27.14
N SER A 6 -1.94 48.16 26.74
CA SER A 6 -2.47 47.12 25.80
C SER A 6 -1.26 46.26 25.36
N ASP A 7 -0.88 45.18 26.04
CA ASP A 7 -1.45 43.81 26.04
C ASP A 7 -1.56 43.09 24.68
N ASP A 8 -1.19 41.81 24.74
CA ASP A 8 -1.40 40.68 23.80
C ASP A 8 -0.51 40.62 22.53
N ARG A 9 0.09 39.50 22.12
CA ARG A 9 0.07 38.10 22.59
C ARG A 9 1.21 37.32 21.93
N ASP A 10 1.90 36.50 22.72
CA ASP A 10 2.64 35.33 22.27
C ASP A 10 1.68 34.32 21.62
N MET A 11 1.95 33.91 20.39
CA MET A 11 1.35 32.72 19.78
C MET A 11 2.45 31.74 19.39
N ALA A 12 2.80 30.90 20.36
CA ALA A 12 3.46 29.64 20.13
C ALA A 12 2.57 28.74 19.25
N LYS A 13 3.21 28.10 18.26
CA LYS A 13 2.61 27.15 17.34
C LYS A 13 2.24 25.87 18.10
N GLU A 14 0.95 25.67 18.34
CA GLU A 14 0.40 24.38 18.75
C GLU A 14 0.44 23.40 17.57
N ALA A 15 1.10 22.27 17.79
CA ALA A 15 1.00 21.10 16.92
C ALA A 15 -0.39 20.49 17.10
N CYS A 16 -1.18 20.50 16.02
CA CYS A 16 -2.51 19.92 15.97
C CYS A 16 -2.42 18.39 16.01
N VAL A 17 -2.54 17.82 17.21
CA VAL A 17 -2.81 16.39 17.41
C VAL A 17 -4.33 16.22 17.32
N CYS A 18 -4.81 15.79 16.15
CA CYS A 18 -6.23 15.50 15.93
C CYS A 18 -6.60 14.16 16.57
N GLY A 19 -6.95 14.20 17.86
CA GLY A 19 -7.69 13.13 18.52
C GLY A 19 -9.17 13.22 18.14
N PHE A 20 -9.71 12.17 17.53
CA PHE A 20 -11.14 12.02 17.29
C PHE A 20 -11.85 11.74 18.62
N SER A 21 -12.86 12.56 18.97
CA SER A 21 -13.80 12.27 20.06
C SER A 21 -15.19 12.12 19.45
N PRO A 22 -15.77 10.90 19.40
CA PRO A 22 -17.13 10.73 18.91
C PRO A 22 -18.14 11.05 20.01
N ALA A 23 -19.20 11.76 19.60
CA ALA A 23 -20.32 12.15 20.44
C ALA A 23 -20.99 10.94 21.14
N SER A 24 -21.32 11.15 22.40
CA SER A 24 -21.92 10.21 23.33
C SER A 24 -23.30 9.70 22.90
N SER A 25 -23.32 8.48 22.38
CA SER A 25 -24.47 7.58 22.50
C SER A 25 -23.97 6.34 23.26
N SER A 26 -24.65 5.97 24.34
CA SER A 26 -24.29 4.88 25.25
C SER A 26 -24.50 3.48 24.65
N ARG A 27 -23.98 3.24 23.44
CA ARG A 27 -23.71 1.89 22.96
C ARG A 27 -22.55 1.37 23.80
N ARG A 28 -22.82 0.36 24.63
CA ARG A 28 -21.76 -0.45 25.24
C ARG A 28 -20.84 -0.87 24.11
N GLU A 29 -19.59 -0.41 24.13
CA GLU A 29 -18.54 -0.96 23.29
C GLU A 29 -18.53 -2.46 23.54
N GLU A 30 -19.01 -3.24 22.57
CA GLU A 30 -18.83 -4.69 22.63
C GLU A 30 -17.32 -4.92 22.75
N ASP A 31 -16.92 -5.65 23.79
CA ASP A 31 -15.52 -6.03 24.00
C ASP A 31 -14.99 -6.66 22.69
N GLY A 32 -14.00 -6.03 22.07
CA GLY A 32 -13.46 -6.45 20.77
C GLY A 32 -13.01 -7.92 20.78
N SER A 33 -12.64 -8.45 21.94
CA SER A 33 -12.32 -9.86 22.16
C SER A 33 -13.51 -10.79 21.87
N SER A 34 -14.73 -10.37 22.25
CA SER A 34 -15.96 -11.12 22.01
C SER A 34 -16.29 -11.22 20.53
N VAL A 35 -16.11 -10.11 19.79
CA VAL A 35 -16.33 -10.06 18.34
C VAL A 35 -15.35 -10.97 17.62
N SER A 36 -14.05 -10.90 17.95
CA SER A 36 -13.00 -11.74 17.37
C SER A 36 -13.23 -13.24 17.68
N ALA A 37 -13.61 -13.59 18.92
CA ALA A 37 -13.91 -14.97 19.30
C ALA A 37 -15.10 -15.55 18.53
N ARG A 38 -16.21 -14.80 18.45
CA ARG A 38 -17.39 -15.22 17.69
C ARG A 38 -17.00 -15.46 16.22
N ARG A 39 -16.27 -14.50 15.63
CA ARG A 39 -15.86 -14.60 14.24
C ARG A 39 -14.95 -15.80 13.98
N LEU A 40 -13.98 -16.03 14.86
CA LEU A 40 -13.11 -17.20 14.81
C LEU A 40 -13.92 -18.50 14.88
N GLY A 41 -14.87 -18.60 15.82
CA GLY A 41 -15.75 -19.76 15.96
C GLY A 41 -16.59 -20.03 14.70
N GLU A 42 -17.14 -18.99 14.06
CA GLU A 42 -17.87 -19.10 12.80
C GLU A 42 -16.99 -19.64 11.66
N LEU A 43 -15.78 -19.10 11.49
CA LEU A 43 -14.86 -19.48 10.42
C LEU A 43 -14.31 -20.90 10.57
N LEU A 44 -14.12 -21.34 11.82
CA LEU A 44 -13.68 -22.69 12.15
C LEU A 44 -14.84 -23.70 12.15
N GLY A 45 -16.09 -23.25 12.21
CA GLY A 45 -17.25 -24.11 12.41
C GLY A 45 -17.35 -24.72 13.81
N ASP A 46 -16.67 -24.12 14.80
CA ASP A 46 -16.63 -24.59 16.19
C ASP A 46 -16.62 -23.40 17.17
N ALA A 47 -17.81 -22.87 17.48
CA ALA A 47 -17.98 -21.79 18.44
C ALA A 47 -17.57 -22.19 19.87
N ALA A 48 -17.67 -23.47 20.22
CA ALA A 48 -17.29 -23.96 21.54
C ALA A 48 -15.77 -23.92 21.71
N LEU A 49 -15.02 -24.27 20.67
CA LEU A 49 -13.56 -24.17 20.66
C LEU A 49 -13.08 -22.72 20.86
N ALA A 50 -13.63 -21.77 20.12
CA ALA A 50 -13.30 -20.36 20.30
C ALA A 50 -13.66 -19.86 21.72
N SER A 51 -14.81 -20.29 22.25
CA SER A 51 -15.22 -19.94 23.63
C SER A 51 -14.27 -20.52 24.68
N ARG A 52 -13.79 -21.77 24.49
CA ARG A 52 -12.77 -22.38 25.37
C ARG A 52 -11.45 -21.62 25.33
N LEU A 53 -11.01 -21.16 24.15
CA LEU A 53 -9.81 -20.34 24.02
C LEU A 53 -9.92 -19.03 24.80
N VAL A 54 -11.06 -18.35 24.74
CA VAL A 54 -11.29 -17.13 25.52
C VAL A 54 -11.30 -17.43 27.02
N ALA A 55 -12.03 -18.47 27.43
CA ALA A 55 -12.15 -18.85 28.83
C ALA A 55 -10.82 -19.31 29.45
N SER A 56 -9.89 -19.85 28.65
CA SER A 56 -8.57 -20.26 29.14
C SER A 56 -7.65 -19.08 29.47
N GLY A 57 -7.93 -17.88 28.93
CA GLY A 57 -7.08 -16.70 29.09
C GLY A 57 -5.68 -16.85 28.48
N ARG A 58 -5.47 -17.85 27.62
CA ARG A 58 -4.15 -18.18 27.04
C ARG A 58 -3.81 -17.40 25.78
N ALA A 59 -4.81 -16.82 25.10
CA ALA A 59 -4.59 -15.90 23.99
C ALA A 59 -4.85 -14.46 24.47
N SER A 60 -3.88 -13.57 24.23
CA SER A 60 -4.10 -12.14 24.40
C SER A 60 -5.23 -11.67 23.44
N PRO A 61 -5.93 -10.56 23.74
CA PRO A 61 -6.93 -10.01 22.82
C PRO A 61 -6.40 -9.74 21.41
N ARG A 62 -5.11 -9.37 21.33
CA ARG A 62 -4.40 -9.14 20.07
C ARG A 62 -4.13 -10.44 19.32
N ALA A 63 -3.64 -11.48 19.99
CA ALA A 63 -3.47 -12.81 19.39
C ALA A 63 -4.80 -13.41 18.92
N LEU A 64 -5.87 -13.22 19.68
CA LEU A 64 -7.22 -13.66 19.29
C LEU A 64 -7.73 -12.92 18.04
N THR A 65 -7.48 -11.62 17.94
CA THR A 65 -7.81 -10.83 16.75
C THR A 65 -6.98 -11.26 15.54
N ALA A 66 -5.69 -11.54 15.74
CA ALA A 66 -4.82 -12.05 14.68
C ALA A 66 -5.25 -13.46 14.21
N LEU A 67 -5.65 -14.37 15.11
CA LEU A 67 -6.22 -15.67 14.77
C LEU A 67 -7.50 -15.54 13.94
N ALA A 68 -8.41 -14.64 14.32
CA ALA A 68 -9.63 -14.37 13.58
C ALA A 68 -9.33 -13.80 12.18
N ALA A 69 -8.40 -12.86 12.07
CA ALA A 69 -7.98 -12.27 10.80
C ALA A 69 -7.28 -13.30 9.88
N LEU A 70 -6.44 -14.16 10.45
CA LEU A 70 -5.78 -15.25 9.73
C LEU A 70 -6.81 -16.26 9.21
N ALA A 71 -7.79 -16.64 10.03
CA ALA A 71 -8.87 -17.52 9.62
C ALA A 71 -9.72 -16.88 8.51
N GLU A 72 -10.04 -15.57 8.61
CA GLU A 72 -10.80 -14.85 7.58
C GLU A 72 -10.09 -14.94 6.22
N GLN A 73 -8.80 -14.60 6.21
CA GLN A 73 -8.03 -14.53 4.96
C GLN A 73 -7.70 -15.93 4.40
N SER A 74 -7.35 -16.90 5.23
CA SER A 74 -6.98 -18.25 4.78
C SER A 74 -8.17 -19.15 4.45
N VAL A 75 -9.26 -19.09 5.23
CA VAL A 75 -10.43 -19.96 5.05
C VAL A 75 -11.47 -19.35 4.12
N ARG A 76 -11.85 -18.08 4.36
CA ARG A 76 -12.88 -17.44 3.53
C ARG A 76 -12.32 -17.04 2.18
N MET A 77 -11.26 -16.22 2.17
CA MET A 77 -10.70 -15.68 0.93
C MET A 77 -9.80 -16.67 0.19
N GLY A 78 -9.24 -17.66 0.89
CA GLY A 78 -8.13 -18.52 0.47
C GLY A 78 -8.14 -18.96 -1.01
N ILE A 79 -7.25 -18.35 -1.80
CA ILE A 79 -6.95 -18.75 -3.18
C ILE A 79 -5.67 -19.59 -3.16
N ASP A 80 -5.64 -20.67 -3.94
CA ASP A 80 -4.45 -21.48 -4.15
C ASP A 80 -3.72 -21.07 -5.44
N TYR A 81 -2.87 -20.04 -5.35
CA TYR A 81 -2.13 -19.51 -6.50
C TYR A 81 -1.12 -20.51 -7.05
N SER A 82 -0.59 -21.41 -6.20
CA SER A 82 0.31 -22.48 -6.66
C SER A 82 -0.34 -23.42 -7.68
N SER A 83 -1.64 -23.72 -7.50
CA SER A 83 -2.39 -24.62 -8.39
C SER A 83 -3.07 -23.89 -9.55
N LEU A 84 -3.66 -22.72 -9.28
CA LEU A 84 -4.42 -21.97 -10.29
C LEU A 84 -3.53 -21.12 -11.18
N GLY A 85 -2.31 -20.83 -10.73
CA GLY A 85 -1.48 -19.78 -11.30
C GLY A 85 -2.07 -18.40 -11.09
N ILE A 86 -1.47 -17.45 -11.79
CA ILE A 86 -1.86 -16.05 -11.84
C ILE A 86 -2.46 -15.75 -13.22
N GLY A 87 -3.36 -14.79 -13.30
CA GLY A 87 -4.18 -14.56 -14.49
C GLY A 87 -5.20 -13.45 -14.32
N TRP A 88 -5.79 -12.99 -15.43
CA TRP A 88 -6.91 -12.05 -15.45
C TRP A 88 -8.14 -12.56 -14.69
N ASP A 89 -8.20 -13.88 -14.47
CA ASP A 89 -9.25 -14.58 -13.77
C ASP A 89 -9.04 -14.63 -12.24
N HIS A 90 -8.83 -13.48 -11.63
CA HIS A 90 -8.80 -13.37 -10.18
C HIS A 90 -9.58 -12.13 -9.72
N PRO A 91 -9.93 -12.01 -8.42
CA PRO A 91 -10.73 -10.91 -7.94
C PRO A 91 -10.08 -9.57 -8.29
N ASN A 92 -10.82 -8.69 -8.94
CA ASN A 92 -10.32 -7.41 -9.45
C ASN A 92 -10.45 -6.26 -8.43
N SER A 93 -11.11 -6.48 -7.29
CA SER A 93 -11.24 -5.50 -6.21
C SER A 93 -10.99 -6.14 -4.85
N ARG A 94 -10.60 -5.33 -3.86
CA ARG A 94 -10.44 -5.78 -2.47
C ARG A 94 -11.74 -6.32 -1.88
N MET A 95 -12.88 -5.75 -2.27
CA MET A 95 -14.19 -6.24 -1.82
C MET A 95 -14.52 -7.61 -2.40
N ALA A 96 -14.17 -7.89 -3.65
CA ALA A 96 -14.34 -9.21 -4.24
C ALA A 96 -13.61 -10.30 -3.42
N TYR A 97 -12.40 -10.03 -2.90
CA TYR A 97 -11.74 -10.95 -1.95
C TYR A 97 -12.53 -11.14 -0.66
N ARG A 98 -12.95 -10.04 -0.02
CA ARG A 98 -13.70 -10.07 1.25
C ARG A 98 -15.02 -10.84 1.14
N THR A 99 -15.70 -10.76 -0.01
CA THR A 99 -16.92 -11.56 -0.21
C THR A 99 -16.61 -13.06 -0.28
N GLY A 100 -15.43 -13.45 -0.80
CA GLY A 100 -15.01 -14.83 -0.97
C GLY A 100 -15.83 -15.60 -2.01
N SER A 101 -16.48 -14.89 -2.94
CA SER A 101 -17.44 -15.46 -3.90
C SER A 101 -16.90 -15.63 -5.32
N HIS A 102 -15.66 -15.19 -5.57
CA HIS A 102 -15.05 -15.25 -6.90
C HIS A 102 -14.73 -16.69 -7.34
N ARG A 103 -14.71 -16.94 -8.66
CA ARG A 103 -14.46 -18.28 -9.21
C ARG A 103 -13.13 -18.90 -8.76
N SER A 104 -12.06 -18.10 -8.66
CA SER A 104 -10.77 -18.58 -8.16
C SER A 104 -10.77 -18.91 -6.66
N THR A 105 -11.58 -18.21 -5.86
CA THR A 105 -11.83 -18.59 -4.46
C THR A 105 -12.60 -19.90 -4.39
N MET A 106 -13.64 -20.06 -5.21
CA MET A 106 -14.52 -21.23 -5.22
C MET A 106 -13.93 -22.47 -5.93
N ALA A 107 -12.78 -22.34 -6.59
CA ALA A 107 -12.14 -23.44 -7.29
C ALA A 107 -11.84 -24.63 -6.35
N PRO A 108 -11.94 -25.89 -6.82
CA PRO A 108 -11.72 -27.06 -5.97
C PRO A 108 -10.38 -27.06 -5.22
N ALA A 109 -9.28 -26.66 -5.87
CA ALA A 109 -7.96 -26.55 -5.24
C ALA A 109 -7.96 -25.52 -4.09
N SER A 110 -8.48 -24.32 -4.34
CA SER A 110 -8.64 -23.27 -3.34
C SER A 110 -9.51 -23.69 -2.15
N ARG A 111 -10.61 -24.41 -2.40
CA ARG A 111 -11.49 -24.91 -1.32
C ARG A 111 -10.85 -26.03 -0.52
N ASN A 112 -10.13 -26.95 -1.16
CA ASN A 112 -9.36 -27.98 -0.46
C ASN A 112 -8.29 -27.36 0.45
N ARG A 113 -7.59 -26.32 -0.05
CA ARG A 113 -6.63 -25.56 0.75
C ARG A 113 -7.30 -24.86 1.93
N ALA A 114 -8.41 -24.14 1.69
CA ALA A 114 -9.15 -23.47 2.76
C ALA A 114 -9.63 -24.44 3.86
N GLU A 115 -10.03 -25.67 3.50
CA GLU A 115 -10.39 -26.71 4.46
C GLU A 115 -9.17 -27.23 5.25
N ALA A 116 -8.02 -27.36 4.60
CA ALA A 116 -6.77 -27.72 5.27
C ALA A 116 -6.33 -26.61 6.25
N SER A 117 -6.44 -25.35 5.85
CA SER A 117 -6.20 -24.19 6.72
C SER A 117 -7.16 -24.17 7.90
N ARG A 118 -8.46 -24.40 7.69
CA ARG A 118 -9.46 -24.48 8.77
C ARG A 118 -9.08 -25.54 9.81
N ARG A 119 -8.78 -26.77 9.38
CA ARG A 119 -8.39 -27.86 10.28
C ARG A 119 -7.10 -27.55 11.04
N SER A 120 -6.10 -26.98 10.35
CA SER A 120 -4.82 -26.62 10.97
C SER A 120 -5.00 -25.51 12.03
N LEU A 121 -5.83 -24.51 11.73
CA LEU A 121 -6.14 -23.43 12.67
C LEU A 121 -6.98 -23.92 13.85
N ALA A 122 -7.93 -24.82 13.64
CA ALA A 122 -8.67 -25.44 14.74
C ALA A 122 -7.74 -26.23 15.68
N ALA A 123 -6.78 -26.98 15.13
CA ALA A 123 -5.77 -27.68 15.92
C ALA A 123 -4.87 -26.70 16.70
N LEU A 124 -4.44 -25.60 16.08
CA LEU A 124 -3.68 -24.55 16.76
C LEU A 124 -4.48 -23.93 17.91
N VAL A 125 -5.73 -23.54 17.67
CA VAL A 125 -6.60 -22.95 18.69
C VAL A 125 -6.80 -23.90 19.88
N ALA A 126 -6.99 -25.20 19.62
CA ALA A 126 -7.07 -26.21 20.67
C ALA A 126 -5.77 -26.29 21.49
N ALA A 127 -4.62 -26.39 20.80
CA ALA A 127 -3.30 -26.45 21.43
C ALA A 127 -3.00 -25.23 22.31
N VAL A 128 -3.37 -24.02 21.87
CA VAL A 128 -3.23 -22.80 22.67
C VAL A 128 -4.17 -22.86 23.90
N GLY A 129 -5.41 -23.30 23.72
CA GLY A 129 -6.37 -23.48 24.80
C GLY A 129 -5.88 -24.46 25.87
N GLU A 130 -5.16 -25.50 25.46
CA GLU A 130 -4.57 -26.55 26.31
C GLU A 130 -3.17 -26.21 26.84
N CYS A 131 -2.64 -25.03 26.51
CA CYS A 131 -1.29 -24.57 26.91
C CYS A 131 -0.15 -25.42 26.34
N SER A 132 -0.37 -26.11 25.22
CA SER A 132 0.67 -26.87 24.51
C SER A 132 1.31 -26.09 23.35
N ALA A 133 0.82 -24.89 23.05
CA ALA A 133 1.39 -23.97 22.07
C ALA A 133 1.24 -22.52 22.55
N ASP A 134 2.19 -21.66 22.18
CA ASP A 134 2.07 -20.22 22.32
C ASP A 134 1.20 -19.63 21.18
N ALA A 135 0.34 -18.67 21.51
CA ALA A 135 -0.61 -18.11 20.57
C ALA A 135 0.07 -17.24 19.49
N GLU A 136 1.06 -16.45 19.88
CA GLU A 136 1.73 -15.49 19.01
C GLU A 136 2.70 -16.21 18.07
N ASP A 137 3.47 -17.17 18.59
CA ASP A 137 4.33 -18.04 17.79
C ASP A 137 3.48 -18.89 16.82
N GLY A 138 2.38 -19.48 17.30
CA GLY A 138 1.50 -20.30 16.49
C GLY A 138 0.83 -19.52 15.35
N VAL A 139 0.40 -18.28 15.58
CA VAL A 139 -0.12 -17.38 14.52
C VAL A 139 0.97 -17.06 13.51
N THR A 140 2.18 -16.77 13.98
CA THR A 140 3.33 -16.42 13.13
C THR A 140 3.68 -17.58 12.19
N GLU A 141 3.83 -18.79 12.74
CA GLU A 141 4.12 -19.99 11.96
C GLU A 141 3.01 -20.34 10.97
N ALA A 142 1.75 -20.23 11.39
CA ALA A 142 0.61 -20.47 10.53
C ALA A 142 0.55 -19.45 9.37
N PHE A 143 0.77 -18.16 9.64
CA PHE A 143 0.81 -17.13 8.60
C PHE A 143 1.93 -17.39 7.57
N ILE A 144 3.15 -17.69 8.03
CA ILE A 144 4.30 -18.02 7.15
C ILE A 144 3.95 -19.16 6.20
N ARG A 145 3.35 -20.23 6.72
CA ARG A 145 2.91 -21.37 5.92
C ARG A 145 1.81 -20.98 4.93
N GLU A 146 0.83 -20.19 5.39
CA GLU A 146 -0.29 -19.77 4.56
C GLU A 146 0.13 -18.89 3.38
N ILE A 147 1.21 -18.11 3.49
CA ILE A 147 1.73 -17.33 2.35
C ILE A 147 2.72 -18.10 1.46
N GLY A 148 2.93 -19.40 1.72
CA GLY A 148 3.80 -20.26 0.90
C GLY A 148 5.30 -20.12 1.21
N LEU A 149 5.67 -19.47 2.31
CA LEU A 149 7.07 -19.43 2.76
C LEU A 149 7.46 -20.71 3.49
N ARG A 150 8.69 -21.17 3.24
CA ARG A 150 9.26 -22.31 3.96
C ARG A 150 9.93 -21.84 5.26
N PRO A 151 9.80 -22.58 6.38
CA PRO A 151 10.33 -22.14 7.69
C PRO A 151 11.84 -21.88 7.70
N GLU A 152 12.61 -22.55 6.84
CA GLU A 152 14.06 -22.38 6.77
C GLU A 152 14.51 -21.08 6.07
N GLU A 153 13.61 -20.42 5.34
CA GLU A 153 13.93 -19.21 4.57
C GLU A 153 14.24 -18.02 5.50
N PRO A 154 15.20 -17.14 5.14
CA PRO A 154 15.55 -15.98 5.96
C PRO A 154 14.35 -15.08 6.32
N ALA A 155 13.42 -14.90 5.38
CA ALA A 155 12.20 -14.10 5.60
C ALA A 155 11.28 -14.71 6.67
N ALA A 156 11.17 -16.04 6.71
CA ALA A 156 10.40 -16.75 7.74
C ALA A 156 11.07 -16.65 9.11
N LYS A 157 12.41 -16.81 9.17
CA LYS A 157 13.19 -16.70 10.41
C LYS A 157 13.20 -15.29 11.01
N ALA A 158 13.07 -14.27 10.17
CA ALA A 158 13.03 -12.89 10.60
C ALA A 158 11.62 -12.43 11.03
N ALA A 159 10.58 -13.24 10.78
CA ALA A 159 9.21 -12.87 11.09
C ALA A 159 9.01 -12.73 12.61
N SER A 160 8.26 -11.71 13.00
CA SER A 160 7.76 -11.54 14.37
C SER A 160 6.23 -11.55 14.36
N PHE A 161 5.64 -11.86 15.51
CA PHE A 161 4.20 -11.70 15.69
C PHE A 161 3.73 -10.28 15.35
N GLU A 162 4.56 -9.27 15.62
CA GLU A 162 4.18 -7.87 15.41
C GLU A 162 4.13 -7.46 13.94
N GLY A 163 5.08 -7.94 13.15
CA GLY A 163 5.02 -7.79 11.70
C GLY A 163 3.87 -8.59 11.09
N VAL A 164 3.64 -9.82 11.56
CA VAL A 164 2.52 -10.67 11.10
C VAL A 164 1.16 -10.06 11.44
N ALA A 165 0.97 -9.55 12.66
CA ALA A 165 -0.26 -8.91 13.09
C ALA A 165 -0.55 -7.66 12.26
N ALA A 166 0.46 -6.82 12.00
CA ALA A 166 0.33 -5.66 11.12
C ALA A 166 -0.01 -6.07 9.67
N ALA A 167 0.60 -7.14 9.16
CA ALA A 167 0.29 -7.70 7.85
C ALA A 167 -1.15 -8.23 7.78
N LEU A 168 -1.63 -8.91 8.84
CA LEU A 168 -2.99 -9.40 8.94
C LEU A 168 -4.02 -8.26 9.00
N GLU A 169 -3.75 -7.22 9.78
CA GLU A 169 -4.58 -6.00 9.86
C GLU A 169 -4.68 -5.29 8.50
N ALA A 170 -3.58 -5.23 7.76
CA ALA A 170 -3.54 -4.71 6.39
C ALA A 170 -4.09 -5.69 5.34
N GLU A 171 -4.59 -6.87 5.74
CA GLU A 171 -5.11 -7.95 4.89
C GLU A 171 -4.09 -8.49 3.86
N LEU A 172 -2.83 -8.63 4.23
CA LEU A 172 -1.74 -8.96 3.30
C LEU A 172 -1.54 -10.45 3.01
N LEU A 173 -2.34 -11.35 3.58
CA LEU A 173 -2.15 -12.79 3.34
C LEU A 173 -2.25 -13.15 1.85
N LEU A 174 -3.28 -12.65 1.15
CA LEU A 174 -3.50 -12.93 -0.27
C LEU A 174 -2.47 -12.22 -1.17
N PRO A 175 -2.17 -10.91 -0.98
CA PRO A 175 -1.09 -10.25 -1.70
C PRO A 175 0.26 -10.96 -1.55
N LEU A 176 0.66 -11.32 -0.33
CA LEU A 176 1.94 -11.98 -0.09
C LEU A 176 1.95 -13.41 -0.64
N ARG A 177 0.85 -14.16 -0.51
CA ARG A 177 0.73 -15.49 -1.12
C ARG A 177 0.89 -15.43 -2.64
N ALA A 178 0.19 -14.50 -3.30
CA ALA A 178 0.28 -14.34 -4.75
C ALA A 178 1.71 -14.02 -5.20
N LEU A 179 2.43 -13.19 -4.45
CA LEU A 179 3.83 -12.87 -4.75
C LEU A 179 4.77 -14.06 -4.53
N ASN A 180 4.59 -14.84 -3.46
CA ASN A 180 5.48 -15.95 -3.12
C ASN A 180 5.21 -17.21 -3.95
N GLU A 181 3.96 -17.48 -4.32
CA GLU A 181 3.56 -18.67 -5.08
C GLU A 181 3.41 -18.42 -6.58
N GLY A 182 3.10 -17.18 -6.99
CA GLY A 182 2.89 -16.84 -8.39
C GLY A 182 4.19 -16.89 -9.20
N GLU A 183 4.12 -17.47 -10.39
CA GLU A 183 5.24 -17.52 -11.33
C GLU A 183 4.99 -16.66 -12.57
N ILE A 184 5.83 -15.63 -12.77
CA ILE A 184 5.87 -14.84 -14.00
C ILE A 184 7.21 -15.06 -14.67
N ARG A 185 7.15 -15.40 -15.96
CA ARG A 185 8.33 -15.81 -16.74
C ARG A 185 8.72 -14.80 -17.80
N GLN A 186 7.83 -13.87 -18.15
CA GLN A 186 8.05 -12.91 -19.21
C GLN A 186 7.25 -11.62 -18.98
N THR A 187 7.69 -10.53 -19.59
CA THR A 187 6.98 -9.25 -19.63
C THR A 187 5.73 -9.33 -20.52
N MET A 188 4.92 -8.27 -20.54
CA MET A 188 3.76 -8.19 -21.45
C MET A 188 4.15 -8.25 -22.92
N LYS A 189 5.38 -7.88 -23.26
CA LYS A 189 5.95 -8.00 -24.61
C LYS A 189 6.65 -9.34 -24.87
N GLY A 190 6.55 -10.30 -23.96
CA GLY A 190 7.16 -11.63 -24.10
C GLY A 190 8.66 -11.65 -23.85
N VAL A 191 9.24 -10.61 -23.23
CA VAL A 191 10.67 -10.60 -22.87
C VAL A 191 10.87 -11.46 -21.63
N PRO A 192 11.78 -12.45 -21.64
CA PRO A 192 12.02 -13.28 -20.47
C PRO A 192 12.44 -12.47 -19.23
N LEU A 193 11.83 -12.76 -18.09
CA LEU A 193 12.12 -12.10 -16.83
C LEU A 193 13.19 -12.86 -16.02
N PRO A 194 14.05 -12.16 -15.25
CA PRO A 194 15.05 -12.77 -14.39
C PRO A 194 14.38 -13.33 -13.11
N THR A 195 13.69 -14.47 -13.23
CA THR A 195 12.84 -15.05 -12.17
C THR A 195 13.57 -15.25 -10.84
N ALA A 196 14.85 -15.62 -10.86
CA ALA A 196 15.63 -15.81 -9.62
C ALA A 196 15.80 -14.49 -8.84
N GLU A 197 16.08 -13.39 -9.54
CA GLU A 197 16.25 -12.07 -8.93
C GLU A 197 14.90 -11.53 -8.44
N LEU A 198 13.83 -11.69 -9.24
CA LEU A 198 12.48 -11.30 -8.84
C LEU A 198 12.03 -12.05 -7.58
N ARG A 199 12.29 -13.37 -7.48
CA ARG A 199 12.03 -14.14 -6.26
C ARG A 199 12.83 -13.62 -5.07
N GLN A 200 14.07 -13.19 -5.28
CA GLN A 200 14.87 -12.59 -4.22
C GLN A 200 14.30 -11.25 -3.75
N VAL A 201 13.78 -10.42 -4.67
CA VAL A 201 13.06 -9.19 -4.33
C VAL A 201 11.81 -9.51 -3.52
N VAL A 202 10.97 -10.45 -3.97
CA VAL A 202 9.76 -10.89 -3.25
C VAL A 202 10.08 -11.34 -1.84
N ARG A 203 11.11 -12.18 -1.66
CA ARG A 203 11.56 -12.65 -0.34
C ARG A 203 12.02 -11.50 0.54
N THR A 204 12.73 -10.54 -0.03
CA THR A 204 13.24 -9.37 0.72
C THR A 204 12.09 -8.48 1.17
N VAL A 205 11.14 -8.17 0.28
CA VAL A 205 9.92 -7.41 0.59
C VAL A 205 9.10 -8.14 1.66
N THR A 206 8.87 -9.44 1.50
CA THR A 206 8.12 -10.26 2.45
C THR A 206 8.80 -10.27 3.83
N GLY A 207 10.11 -10.50 3.88
CA GLY A 207 10.86 -10.46 5.14
C GLY A 207 10.79 -9.09 5.83
N ALA A 208 10.87 -8.00 5.07
CA ALA A 208 10.74 -6.65 5.62
C ALA A 208 9.34 -6.41 6.23
N VAL A 209 8.27 -6.84 5.55
CA VAL A 209 6.89 -6.76 6.05
C VAL A 209 6.72 -7.54 7.36
N LEU A 210 7.24 -8.77 7.44
CA LEU A 210 7.02 -9.65 8.58
C LEU A 210 7.95 -9.37 9.76
N SER A 211 9.04 -8.63 9.56
CA SER A 211 10.06 -8.43 10.59
C SER A 211 9.56 -7.65 11.81
N ARG A 212 8.85 -6.54 11.59
CA ARG A 212 8.30 -5.65 12.61
C ARG A 212 7.34 -4.64 11.98
N PRO A 213 6.46 -3.98 12.77
CA PRO A 213 5.71 -2.82 12.29
C PRO A 213 6.65 -1.75 11.71
N GLY A 214 6.32 -1.25 10.52
CA GLY A 214 7.15 -0.28 9.80
C GLY A 214 8.40 -0.85 9.09
N GLY A 215 8.70 -2.15 9.26
CA GLY A 215 9.89 -2.78 8.67
C GLY A 215 9.96 -2.67 7.15
N PHE A 216 8.81 -2.76 6.47
CA PHE A 216 8.71 -2.55 5.01
C PHE A 216 9.15 -1.15 4.58
N SER A 217 8.61 -0.09 5.20
CA SER A 217 8.96 1.29 4.91
C SER A 217 10.44 1.56 5.22
N ASP A 218 10.93 1.10 6.37
CA ASP A 218 12.34 1.23 6.75
C ASP A 218 13.29 0.60 5.73
N TRP A 219 13.00 -0.64 5.31
CA TRP A 219 13.80 -1.32 4.30
C TRP A 219 13.77 -0.57 2.97
N ARG A 220 12.59 -0.15 2.52
CA ARG A 220 12.39 0.51 1.24
C ARG A 220 13.26 1.76 1.10
N TYR A 221 13.31 2.59 2.14
CA TYR A 221 14.08 3.84 2.13
C TYR A 221 15.53 3.67 2.60
N GLY A 222 15.84 2.60 3.34
CA GLY A 222 17.14 2.37 3.95
C GLY A 222 18.10 1.51 3.12
N ASN A 223 17.62 0.73 2.15
CA ASN A 223 18.48 -0.14 1.35
C ASN A 223 19.33 0.67 0.33
N PRO A 224 20.49 0.14 -0.12
CA PRO A 224 21.40 0.88 -1.01
C PRO A 224 20.77 1.36 -2.31
N LEU A 225 19.93 0.54 -2.96
CA LEU A 225 19.24 0.94 -4.19
C LEU A 225 18.17 2.00 -3.91
N GLY A 226 17.45 1.90 -2.80
CA GLY A 226 16.49 2.93 -2.37
C GLY A 226 17.17 4.27 -2.09
N GLN A 227 18.34 4.27 -1.44
CA GLN A 227 19.13 5.47 -1.21
C GLN A 227 19.66 6.07 -2.52
N GLU A 228 20.19 5.23 -3.39
CA GLU A 228 20.65 5.63 -4.72
C GLU A 228 19.50 6.23 -5.54
N GLN A 229 18.31 5.62 -5.49
CA GLN A 229 17.11 6.15 -6.11
C GLN A 229 16.76 7.53 -5.60
N LEU A 230 17.05 7.89 -4.35
CA LEU A 230 16.71 9.20 -3.77
C LEU A 230 17.88 10.19 -3.70
N ARG A 231 19.08 9.81 -4.17
CA ARG A 231 20.27 10.69 -4.27
C ARG A 231 19.95 12.06 -4.90
N GLY A 232 20.58 13.11 -4.41
CA GLY A 232 20.38 14.48 -4.90
C GLY A 232 19.18 15.20 -4.28
N LEU A 233 18.36 14.53 -3.45
CA LEU A 233 17.46 15.22 -2.55
C LEU A 233 18.19 15.73 -1.30
N THR A 234 17.75 16.87 -0.76
CA THR A 234 18.19 17.35 0.56
C THR A 234 17.57 16.53 1.69
N THR A 235 18.10 16.65 2.91
CA THR A 235 17.54 15.99 4.10
C THR A 235 16.07 16.38 4.34
N GLU A 236 15.72 17.64 4.13
CA GLU A 236 14.35 18.15 4.30
C GLU A 236 13.42 17.57 3.23
N GLN A 237 13.90 17.49 1.98
CA GLN A 237 13.17 16.85 0.87
C GLN A 237 12.94 15.36 1.13
N LEU A 238 13.95 14.64 1.61
CA LEU A 238 13.84 13.23 1.98
C LEU A 238 12.84 13.03 3.11
N ARG A 239 12.89 13.86 4.15
CA ARG A 239 11.93 13.83 5.25
C ARG A 239 10.51 14.05 4.74
N ALA A 240 10.31 15.12 3.96
CA ALA A 240 9.02 15.45 3.38
C ALA A 240 8.52 14.36 2.43
N TRP A 241 9.39 13.73 1.63
CA TRP A 241 9.03 12.60 0.76
C TRP A 241 8.52 11.42 1.59
N ARG A 242 9.24 11.03 2.64
CA ARG A 242 8.90 9.86 3.47
C ARG A 242 7.66 10.07 4.34
N GLU A 243 7.48 11.27 4.89
CA GLU A 243 6.34 11.60 5.75
C GLU A 243 5.01 11.45 5.00
N PRO A 244 4.08 10.59 5.45
CA PRO A 244 2.81 10.39 4.76
C PRO A 244 1.92 11.62 4.92
N MET A 245 1.43 12.18 3.81
CA MET A 245 0.44 13.26 3.80
C MET A 245 -0.97 12.70 3.75
N ALA A 246 -1.91 13.40 4.40
CA ALA A 246 -3.34 13.21 4.21
C ALA A 246 -4.03 14.57 4.11
N MET A 247 -5.09 14.65 3.31
CA MET A 247 -5.86 15.87 3.10
C MET A 247 -7.34 15.55 2.95
N GLU A 248 -8.19 16.36 3.57
CA GLU A 248 -9.63 16.38 3.34
C GLU A 248 -9.97 17.39 2.24
N HIS A 249 -10.99 17.05 1.46
CA HIS A 249 -11.48 17.80 0.32
C HIS A 249 -12.99 18.02 0.46
N PRO A 250 -13.59 18.91 -0.35
CA PRO A 250 -15.03 19.09 -0.37
C PRO A 250 -15.80 17.76 -0.48
N ARG A 251 -17.00 17.72 0.11
CA ARG A 251 -17.88 16.54 0.16
C ARG A 251 -17.32 15.36 0.99
N GLY A 252 -16.30 15.59 1.81
CA GLY A 252 -15.71 14.58 2.68
C GLY A 252 -14.78 13.59 1.96
N VAL A 253 -14.43 13.87 0.70
CA VAL A 253 -13.40 13.10 -0.01
C VAL A 253 -12.05 13.30 0.70
N ARG A 254 -11.27 12.24 0.83
CA ARG A 254 -9.95 12.27 1.47
C ARG A 254 -8.89 11.68 0.55
N THR A 255 -7.76 12.35 0.42
CA THR A 255 -6.53 11.78 -0.18
C THR A 255 -5.52 11.44 0.90
N HIS A 256 -4.79 10.34 0.77
CA HIS A 256 -3.72 9.98 1.71
C HIS A 256 -2.64 9.09 1.07
N GLU A 257 -1.40 9.14 1.59
CA GLU A 257 -0.27 8.30 1.17
C GLU A 257 -0.17 6.97 1.95
N ASP A 258 -1.31 6.41 2.34
CA ASP A 258 -1.41 5.31 3.32
C ASP A 258 -0.88 5.67 4.73
N ALA A 259 -0.95 4.72 5.68
CA ALA A 259 -0.49 4.88 7.05
C ALA A 259 1.05 4.70 7.19
N PRO A 260 1.64 5.09 8.33
CA PRO A 260 3.03 4.74 8.65
C PRO A 260 3.24 3.22 8.53
N GLY A 261 4.06 2.81 7.57
CA GLY A 261 4.30 1.41 7.23
C GLY A 261 3.96 1.02 5.79
N GLU A 262 3.18 1.84 5.06
CA GLU A 262 2.93 1.70 3.61
C GLU A 262 2.36 0.35 3.15
N LEU A 263 1.74 -0.41 4.06
CA LEU A 263 1.21 -1.75 3.77
C LEU A 263 0.01 -1.73 2.82
N GLY A 264 -0.74 -0.64 2.78
CA GLY A 264 -1.82 -0.40 1.83
C GLY A 264 -1.35 -0.36 0.36
N PHE A 265 -0.05 -0.19 0.10
CA PHE A 265 0.48 -0.17 -1.27
C PHE A 265 0.33 -1.53 -1.97
N PHE A 266 0.29 -2.63 -1.21
CA PHE A 266 0.01 -3.96 -1.74
C PHE A 266 -1.39 -4.08 -2.36
N TRP A 267 -2.32 -3.23 -1.91
CA TRP A 267 -3.68 -3.18 -2.44
C TRP A 267 -3.88 -2.12 -3.52
N ALA A 268 -2.90 -1.23 -3.73
CA ALA A 268 -3.05 -0.12 -4.67
C ALA A 268 -3.35 -0.62 -6.08
N THR A 269 -2.66 -1.65 -6.55
CA THR A 269 -2.89 -2.19 -7.90
C THR A 269 -4.21 -2.96 -8.05
N LYS A 270 -5.00 -3.10 -6.98
CA LYS A 270 -6.40 -3.57 -7.04
C LYS A 270 -7.43 -2.45 -7.23
N ILE A 271 -6.97 -1.21 -7.41
CA ILE A 271 -7.82 -0.04 -7.65
C ILE A 271 -7.66 0.39 -9.11
N GLY A 272 -8.62 0.00 -9.96
CA GLY A 272 -8.71 0.42 -11.37
C GLY A 272 -7.85 -0.35 -12.37
N GLY A 273 -8.27 -0.32 -13.63
CA GLY A 273 -7.61 -1.02 -14.74
C GLY A 273 -6.43 -0.26 -15.34
N PRO A 274 -5.56 -0.90 -16.15
CA PRO A 274 -5.51 -2.32 -16.54
C PRO A 274 -4.78 -3.22 -15.53
N SER A 275 -4.40 -2.73 -14.34
CA SER A 275 -3.67 -3.54 -13.38
C SER A 275 -4.61 -4.50 -12.68
N HIS A 276 -4.57 -5.78 -13.03
CA HIS A 276 -5.24 -6.84 -12.26
C HIS A 276 -4.53 -7.11 -10.93
N GLY A 277 -3.46 -6.38 -10.64
CA GLY A 277 -2.79 -6.38 -9.35
C GLY A 277 -1.83 -7.54 -9.18
N PHE A 278 -1.59 -7.92 -7.92
CA PHE A 278 -0.58 -8.89 -7.52
C PHE A 278 -0.82 -10.34 -8.00
N ASP A 279 -1.98 -10.66 -8.57
CA ASP A 279 -2.36 -12.01 -9.02
C ASP A 279 -2.52 -12.16 -10.54
N TYR A 280 -2.08 -11.17 -11.30
CA TYR A 280 -1.98 -11.26 -12.76
C TYR A 280 -0.58 -10.89 -13.23
N GLU A 281 -0.14 -9.69 -12.84
CA GLU A 281 1.18 -9.14 -13.14
C GLU A 281 1.86 -8.75 -11.83
N SER A 282 2.17 -9.77 -11.05
CA SER A 282 2.87 -9.59 -9.78
C SER A 282 4.20 -8.84 -9.94
N GLN A 283 4.83 -8.88 -11.12
CA GLN A 283 6.00 -8.06 -11.45
C GLN A 283 5.67 -6.56 -11.55
N CYS A 284 4.47 -6.18 -11.99
CA CYS A 284 4.06 -4.77 -12.15
C CYS A 284 3.80 -4.07 -10.81
N ILE A 285 3.46 -4.82 -9.74
CA ILE A 285 3.35 -4.24 -8.39
C ILE A 285 4.72 -4.06 -7.73
N LEU A 286 5.72 -4.89 -8.07
CA LEU A 286 7.05 -4.81 -7.44
C LEU A 286 7.72 -3.44 -7.57
N PRO A 287 7.67 -2.70 -8.69
CA PRO A 287 8.17 -1.33 -8.75
C PRO A 287 7.53 -0.44 -7.69
N LEU A 288 6.23 -0.56 -7.43
CA LEU A 288 5.56 0.19 -6.37
C LEU A 288 6.02 -0.27 -4.98
N LEU A 289 6.36 -1.54 -4.77
CA LEU A 289 6.74 -2.04 -3.45
C LEU A 289 8.23 -1.84 -3.13
N ALA A 290 9.11 -2.01 -4.11
CA ALA A 290 10.54 -2.05 -3.90
C ALA A 290 11.25 -0.72 -4.17
N ASN A 291 10.75 0.13 -5.07
CA ASN A 291 11.42 1.39 -5.41
C ASN A 291 11.06 2.49 -4.39
N ALA A 292 12.06 3.03 -3.69
CA ALA A 292 11.91 4.17 -2.77
C ALA A 292 11.36 5.43 -3.41
N ARG A 293 11.54 5.58 -4.73
CA ARG A 293 11.03 6.72 -5.51
C ARG A 293 9.55 6.61 -5.89
N HIS A 294 8.89 5.50 -5.65
CA HIS A 294 7.46 5.34 -5.96
C HIS A 294 6.64 5.49 -4.70
N LYS A 295 5.39 5.91 -4.86
CA LYS A 295 4.36 5.86 -3.82
C LYS A 295 3.00 5.89 -4.54
N VAL A 296 1.92 5.95 -3.78
CA VAL A 296 0.56 6.10 -4.32
C VAL A 296 -0.24 7.08 -3.46
N ILE A 297 -1.05 7.91 -4.10
CA ILE A 297 -2.11 8.68 -3.47
C ILE A 297 -3.36 7.82 -3.51
N LEU A 298 -3.92 7.50 -2.35
CA LEU A 298 -5.18 6.78 -2.20
C LEU A 298 -6.32 7.79 -1.97
N LEU A 299 -7.45 7.58 -2.64
CA LEU A 299 -8.64 8.42 -2.58
C LEU A 299 -9.75 7.66 -1.85
N SER A 300 -10.20 8.15 -0.70
CA SER A 300 -11.37 7.64 0.01
C SER A 300 -12.56 8.58 -0.22
N ASP A 301 -13.72 8.01 -0.57
CA ASP A 301 -14.95 8.76 -0.83
C ASP A 301 -16.05 8.27 0.13
N PRO A 302 -16.80 9.14 0.83
CA PRO A 302 -17.90 8.72 1.70
C PRO A 302 -18.99 7.89 0.99
N GLY A 303 -19.17 8.07 -0.32
CA GLY A 303 -20.04 7.24 -1.15
C GLY A 303 -19.52 5.81 -1.35
N TRP A 304 -18.27 5.54 -0.99
CA TRP A 304 -17.62 4.23 -1.04
C TRP A 304 -16.82 3.97 0.26
N PRO A 305 -17.49 3.59 1.36
CA PRO A 305 -16.87 3.55 2.69
C PRO A 305 -15.98 2.32 2.94
N HIS A 306 -15.81 1.44 1.95
CA HIS A 306 -15.21 0.11 2.17
C HIS A 306 -13.67 0.11 2.20
N HIS A 307 -13.07 0.90 1.29
CA HIS A 307 -11.62 1.05 1.07
C HIS A 307 -11.42 2.25 0.12
N PRO A 308 -10.19 2.65 -0.23
CA PRO A 308 -10.00 3.72 -1.19
C PRO A 308 -10.69 3.44 -2.53
N ALA A 309 -11.54 4.37 -2.97
CA ALA A 309 -12.32 4.34 -4.21
C ALA A 309 -11.49 4.67 -5.45
N GLY A 310 -10.31 5.27 -5.26
CA GLY A 310 -9.43 5.63 -6.36
C GLY A 310 -7.97 5.69 -5.92
N ARG A 311 -7.08 5.77 -6.91
CA ARG A 311 -5.65 5.96 -6.68
C ARG A 311 -5.00 6.78 -7.77
N ALA A 312 -3.85 7.38 -7.47
CA ALA A 312 -2.91 7.86 -8.46
C ALA A 312 -1.51 7.45 -8.06
N HIS A 313 -0.74 6.86 -8.98
CA HIS A 313 0.68 6.71 -8.74
C HIS A 313 1.33 8.08 -8.77
N TRP A 314 2.30 8.26 -7.89
CA TRP A 314 3.21 9.38 -7.99
C TRP A 314 4.64 8.92 -7.76
N ARG A 315 5.56 9.53 -8.49
CA ARG A 315 6.94 9.08 -8.58
C ARG A 315 7.88 10.26 -8.40
N LEU A 316 8.99 10.03 -7.73
CA LEU A 316 10.11 10.93 -7.75
C LEU A 316 11.02 10.54 -8.92
N LEU A 317 11.18 11.44 -9.88
CA LEU A 317 12.00 11.26 -11.08
C LEU A 317 13.04 12.38 -11.16
N TRP A 318 13.99 12.28 -12.09
CA TRP A 318 14.98 13.33 -12.34
C TRP A 318 14.87 13.81 -13.78
N SER A 319 14.69 15.10 -13.99
CA SER A 319 14.80 15.70 -15.32
C SER A 319 16.27 15.87 -15.65
N LEU A 320 16.69 15.47 -16.85
CA LEU A 320 18.02 15.79 -17.36
C LEU A 320 18.08 17.29 -17.70
N GLY A 321 18.45 18.10 -16.72
CA GLY A 321 18.71 19.53 -16.89
C GLY A 321 19.97 19.79 -17.73
N GLN A 322 20.30 21.07 -17.90
CA GLN A 322 21.48 21.48 -18.68
C GLN A 322 22.82 21.21 -17.97
N ALA A 323 22.82 21.12 -16.64
CA ALA A 323 24.03 20.92 -15.83
C ALA A 323 23.95 19.65 -14.97
N GLU A 324 22.90 19.53 -14.15
CA GLU A 324 22.69 18.38 -13.26
C GLU A 324 21.24 17.87 -13.34
N PRO A 325 20.99 16.58 -13.02
CA PRO A 325 19.64 16.05 -12.94
C PRO A 325 18.85 16.69 -11.80
N GLU A 326 17.69 17.27 -12.10
CA GLU A 326 16.84 17.93 -11.12
C GLU A 326 15.64 17.06 -10.72
N PRO A 327 15.27 16.97 -9.43
CA PRO A 327 14.13 16.17 -9.03
C PRO A 327 12.81 16.70 -9.60
N ARG A 328 11.88 15.79 -9.85
CA ARG A 328 10.50 16.03 -10.29
C ARG A 328 9.58 15.10 -9.51
N LEU A 329 8.50 15.63 -8.96
CA LEU A 329 7.35 14.80 -8.60
C LEU A 329 6.53 14.58 -9.86
N TRP A 330 6.30 13.33 -10.23
CA TRP A 330 5.49 12.95 -11.38
C TRP A 330 4.16 12.37 -10.88
N LEU A 331 3.05 12.97 -11.27
CA LEU A 331 1.71 12.47 -10.98
C LEU A 331 1.15 11.74 -12.22
N GLU A 332 0.80 10.47 -12.06
CA GLU A 332 0.06 9.71 -13.06
C GLU A 332 -1.45 9.94 -12.92
N THR A 333 -2.21 9.48 -13.93
CA THR A 333 -3.66 9.60 -13.95
C THR A 333 -4.33 8.93 -12.74
N VAL A 334 -5.43 9.53 -12.27
CA VAL A 334 -6.29 8.93 -11.27
C VAL A 334 -7.05 7.75 -11.87
N ASN A 335 -6.89 6.58 -11.27
CA ASN A 335 -7.65 5.38 -11.58
C ASN A 335 -8.73 5.15 -10.53
N CYS A 336 -9.91 4.72 -10.98
CA CYS A 336 -11.07 4.41 -10.15
C CYS A 336 -11.13 2.91 -9.86
N ASP A 337 -11.47 2.51 -8.63
CA ASP A 337 -11.81 1.12 -8.32
C ASP A 337 -12.94 0.61 -9.25
N PHE A 338 -12.85 -0.64 -9.69
CA PHE A 338 -13.83 -1.22 -10.62
C PHE A 338 -15.26 -1.17 -10.07
N ASP A 339 -15.42 -1.29 -8.76
CA ASP A 339 -16.74 -1.27 -8.11
C ASP A 339 -17.21 0.16 -7.78
N ALA A 340 -16.33 1.17 -7.93
CA ALA A 340 -16.62 2.57 -7.60
C ALA A 340 -16.85 3.47 -8.84
N HIS A 341 -16.91 2.90 -10.05
CA HIS A 341 -16.99 3.63 -11.34
C HIS A 341 -18.21 4.56 -11.48
N GLY A 342 -19.24 4.41 -10.65
CA GLY A 342 -20.41 5.29 -10.61
C GLY A 342 -20.21 6.62 -9.87
N LEU A 343 -19.02 6.86 -9.29
CA LEU A 343 -18.70 8.06 -8.51
C LEU A 343 -18.02 9.16 -9.35
N ALA A 344 -17.99 10.38 -8.81
CA ALA A 344 -17.58 11.58 -9.54
C ALA A 344 -16.05 11.67 -9.73
N THR A 345 -15.55 11.14 -10.85
CA THR A 345 -14.12 11.07 -11.20
C THR A 345 -13.41 12.43 -11.28
N GLU A 346 -14.10 13.48 -11.75
CA GLU A 346 -13.52 14.83 -11.84
C GLU A 346 -13.12 15.39 -10.46
N VAL A 347 -13.95 15.15 -9.43
CA VAL A 347 -13.68 15.59 -8.06
C VAL A 347 -12.41 14.92 -7.53
N TRP A 348 -12.21 13.65 -7.87
CA TRP A 348 -11.05 12.88 -7.44
C TRP A 348 -9.77 13.32 -8.15
N ALA A 349 -9.83 13.64 -9.44
CA ALA A 349 -8.70 14.21 -10.17
C ALA A 349 -8.22 15.52 -9.52
N LEU A 350 -9.14 16.44 -9.22
CA LEU A 350 -8.81 17.69 -8.53
C LEU A 350 -8.28 17.45 -7.10
N ALA A 351 -8.81 16.48 -6.38
CA ALA A 351 -8.33 16.12 -5.05
C ALA A 351 -6.89 15.57 -5.08
N ALA A 352 -6.59 14.66 -6.01
CA ALA A 352 -5.25 14.12 -6.22
C ALA A 352 -4.26 15.21 -6.67
N LEU A 353 -4.69 16.14 -7.54
CA LEU A 353 -3.89 17.29 -7.95
C LEU A 353 -3.55 18.21 -6.77
N ARG A 354 -4.53 18.55 -5.91
CA ARG A 354 -4.30 19.33 -4.68
C ARG A 354 -3.29 18.66 -3.76
N HIS A 355 -3.40 17.34 -3.61
CA HIS A 355 -2.47 16.55 -2.80
C HIS A 355 -1.04 16.61 -3.36
N ALA A 356 -0.89 16.29 -4.65
CA ALA A 356 0.41 16.30 -5.31
C ALA A 356 1.06 17.69 -5.29
N LEU A 357 0.27 18.75 -5.49
CA LEU A 357 0.72 20.13 -5.46
C LEU A 357 1.20 20.55 -4.07
N THR A 358 0.43 20.20 -3.03
CA THR A 358 0.80 20.48 -1.64
C THR A 358 2.11 19.78 -1.27
N LYS A 359 2.29 18.52 -1.69
CA LYS A 359 3.56 17.80 -1.51
C LYS A 359 4.71 18.46 -2.27
N ALA A 360 4.50 18.84 -3.52
CA ALA A 360 5.51 19.51 -4.35
C ALA A 360 6.01 20.82 -3.72
N VAL A 361 5.09 21.65 -3.22
CA VAL A 361 5.42 22.88 -2.49
C VAL A 361 6.16 22.57 -1.19
N THR A 362 5.71 21.57 -0.43
CA THR A 362 6.35 21.15 0.84
C THR A 362 7.78 20.66 0.62
N MET A 363 8.00 19.88 -0.43
CA MET A 363 9.32 19.39 -0.82
C MET A 363 10.16 20.44 -1.55
N ARG A 364 9.55 21.54 -2.03
CA ARG A 364 10.19 22.49 -2.95
C ARG A 364 10.77 21.80 -4.19
N VAL A 365 9.99 20.88 -4.76
CA VAL A 365 10.33 20.11 -5.96
C VAL A 365 9.25 20.38 -7.02
N PRO A 366 9.61 20.62 -8.29
CA PRO A 366 8.62 20.80 -9.34
C PRO A 366 7.67 19.60 -9.50
N LEU A 367 6.39 19.89 -9.75
CA LEU A 367 5.37 18.89 -10.06
C LEU A 367 5.21 18.78 -11.58
N SER A 368 5.44 17.60 -12.11
CA SER A 368 5.31 17.24 -13.51
C SER A 368 4.10 16.32 -13.69
N MET A 369 3.32 16.56 -14.76
CA MET A 369 2.14 15.76 -15.10
C MET A 369 1.86 15.77 -16.60
N ALA A 370 0.87 14.99 -17.03
CA ALA A 370 0.43 14.96 -18.42
C ALA A 370 -0.03 16.36 -18.88
N ALA A 371 0.33 16.74 -20.10
CA ALA A 371 0.04 18.08 -20.65
C ALA A 371 -1.45 18.50 -20.60
N PRO A 372 -2.44 17.62 -20.80
CA PRO A 372 -3.86 17.99 -20.71
C PRO A 372 -4.32 18.51 -19.35
N LEU A 373 -3.57 18.23 -18.26
CA LEU A 373 -3.93 18.66 -16.91
C LEU A 373 -3.45 20.08 -16.56
N ALA A 374 -2.86 20.82 -17.51
CA ALA A 374 -2.25 22.12 -17.26
C ALA A 374 -3.25 23.17 -16.71
N GLU A 375 -4.46 23.24 -17.27
CA GLU A 375 -5.46 24.22 -16.82
C GLU A 375 -6.00 23.90 -15.42
N ASP A 376 -6.24 22.62 -15.13
CA ASP A 376 -6.66 22.20 -13.79
C ASP A 376 -5.56 22.44 -12.77
N LEU A 377 -4.30 22.23 -13.13
CA LEU A 377 -3.15 22.52 -12.28
C LEU A 377 -3.06 24.02 -11.95
N ARG A 378 -3.23 24.92 -12.93
CA ARG A 378 -3.26 26.38 -12.68
C ARG A 378 -4.38 26.75 -11.73
N ARG A 379 -5.61 26.29 -12.03
CA ARG A 379 -6.79 26.57 -11.22
C ARG A 379 -6.61 26.09 -9.78
N VAL A 380 -6.06 24.89 -9.59
CA VAL A 380 -5.79 24.33 -8.25
C VAL A 380 -4.73 25.15 -7.53
N ALA A 381 -3.62 25.50 -8.19
CA ALA A 381 -2.56 26.31 -7.59
C ALA A 381 -3.05 27.69 -7.15
N GLU A 382 -3.80 28.38 -8.01
CA GLU A 382 -4.43 29.67 -7.70
C GLU A 382 -5.40 29.54 -6.52
N SER A 383 -6.26 28.50 -6.52
CA SER A 383 -7.24 28.28 -5.44
C SER A 383 -6.61 27.99 -4.08
N GLN A 384 -5.40 27.45 -4.05
CA GLN A 384 -4.64 27.18 -2.82
C GLN A 384 -3.70 28.32 -2.44
N GLY A 385 -3.66 29.41 -3.21
CA GLY A 385 -2.76 30.54 -2.97
C GLY A 385 -1.29 30.18 -3.12
N PHE A 386 -0.97 29.14 -3.89
CA PHE A 386 0.41 28.77 -4.16
C PHE A 386 0.99 29.63 -5.26
N GLU A 387 2.10 30.29 -4.96
CA GLU A 387 2.88 31.00 -5.96
C GLU A 387 3.76 30.03 -6.75
N GLY A 388 3.67 30.08 -8.07
CA GLY A 388 4.49 29.26 -8.96
C GLY A 388 4.21 29.53 -10.42
N GLU A 389 5.00 28.90 -11.29
CA GLU A 389 4.82 28.98 -12.74
C GLU A 389 4.33 27.63 -13.26
N VAL A 390 3.26 27.63 -14.05
CA VAL A 390 2.80 26.45 -14.79
C VAL A 390 3.13 26.61 -16.26
N ARG A 391 4.02 25.76 -16.78
CA ARG A 391 4.47 25.84 -18.17
C ARG A 391 4.54 24.47 -18.86
N PRO A 392 4.30 24.40 -20.18
CA PRO A 392 4.57 23.20 -20.94
C PRO A 392 6.09 22.99 -21.06
N VAL A 393 6.52 21.73 -21.01
CA VAL A 393 7.92 21.33 -21.16
C VAL A 393 8.03 20.06 -22.01
N GLN A 394 9.22 19.83 -22.58
CA GLN A 394 9.62 18.54 -23.12
C GLN A 394 10.91 18.11 -22.42
N GLU A 395 10.79 17.14 -21.53
CA GLU A 395 11.90 16.67 -20.69
C GLU A 395 12.18 15.19 -20.96
N CYS A 396 13.47 14.83 -20.92
CA CYS A 396 13.89 13.44 -20.72
C CYS A 396 13.99 13.19 -19.22
N MET A 397 13.47 12.04 -18.76
CA MET A 397 13.57 11.63 -17.38
C MET A 397 14.71 10.62 -17.23
N LEU A 398 15.55 10.83 -16.22
CA LEU A 398 16.53 9.88 -15.73
C LEU A 398 15.86 8.96 -14.70
N LEU A 399 15.81 7.68 -15.03
CA LEU A 399 15.35 6.60 -14.17
C LEU A 399 16.57 5.93 -13.55
N ARG A 400 16.71 6.03 -12.24
CA ARG A 400 17.78 5.33 -11.51
C ARG A 400 17.50 3.84 -11.38
N PRO A 401 18.51 2.98 -11.17
CA PRO A 401 18.32 1.53 -11.10
C PRO A 401 17.12 1.11 -10.25
N SER A 402 16.34 0.13 -10.72
CA SER A 402 15.20 -0.36 -9.98
C SER A 402 15.61 -1.43 -8.96
N ASN A 403 15.07 -1.31 -7.74
CA ASN A 403 15.18 -2.34 -6.70
C ASN A 403 14.21 -3.50 -6.96
N ALA A 404 13.22 -3.33 -7.84
CA ALA A 404 12.29 -4.36 -8.28
C ALA A 404 12.84 -5.22 -9.43
N VAL A 405 14.03 -4.91 -9.95
CA VAL A 405 14.60 -5.44 -11.21
C VAL A 405 13.84 -5.00 -12.46
N VAL A 406 12.52 -4.85 -12.35
CA VAL A 406 11.63 -4.33 -13.39
C VAL A 406 11.14 -2.92 -13.06
N GLU A 407 10.84 -2.14 -14.08
CA GLU A 407 10.09 -0.88 -13.99
C GLU A 407 8.80 -1.04 -14.79
N ALA A 408 7.69 -0.46 -14.30
CA ALA A 408 6.40 -0.53 -14.97
C ALA A 408 5.74 0.86 -14.94
N SER A 409 5.52 1.45 -16.12
CA SER A 409 4.73 2.67 -16.28
C SER A 409 4.34 2.84 -17.75
N ASP A 410 3.06 3.12 -17.99
CA ASP A 410 2.54 3.51 -19.30
C ASP A 410 2.94 4.95 -19.70
N TYR A 411 3.45 5.73 -18.74
CA TYR A 411 3.69 7.17 -18.91
C TYR A 411 5.17 7.54 -19.08
N LEU A 412 6.08 6.59 -18.89
CA LEU A 412 7.53 6.83 -18.96
C LEU A 412 8.16 6.25 -20.22
N SER A 413 7.61 5.16 -20.74
CA SER A 413 8.13 4.44 -21.90
C SER A 413 7.00 3.67 -22.59
N PRO A 414 7.05 3.47 -23.91
CA PRO A 414 6.13 2.56 -24.60
C PRO A 414 6.36 1.07 -24.25
N GLU A 415 7.38 0.74 -23.45
CA GLU A 415 7.78 -0.64 -23.22
C GLU A 415 6.80 -1.46 -22.39
N HIS A 416 6.08 -0.85 -21.42
CA HIS A 416 5.25 -1.53 -20.39
C HIS A 416 6.01 -2.70 -19.73
N ASP A 417 6.29 -2.61 -18.42
CA ASP A 417 7.07 -3.61 -17.66
C ASP A 417 8.40 -4.08 -18.31
N TRP A 418 9.52 -3.40 -18.03
CA TRP A 418 10.84 -3.73 -18.58
C TRP A 418 11.91 -3.91 -17.51
N ILE A 419 12.99 -4.63 -17.83
CA ILE A 419 14.10 -4.86 -16.90
C ILE A 419 14.93 -3.58 -16.80
N GLN A 420 15.06 -3.02 -15.61
CA GLN A 420 15.74 -1.75 -15.36
C GLN A 420 16.81 -1.89 -14.27
N ARG A 421 18.02 -2.32 -14.66
CA ARG A 421 19.15 -2.59 -13.75
C ARG A 421 20.14 -1.44 -13.61
N ALA A 422 20.10 -0.51 -14.55
CA ALA A 422 21.02 0.61 -14.64
C ALA A 422 20.23 1.93 -14.68
N GLU A 423 20.97 3.04 -14.67
CA GLU A 423 20.40 4.32 -15.04
C GLU A 423 19.93 4.27 -16.50
N GLU A 424 18.72 4.76 -16.73
CA GLU A 424 18.10 4.82 -18.05
C GLU A 424 17.52 6.20 -18.28
N VAL A 425 17.53 6.63 -19.54
CA VAL A 425 17.01 7.93 -19.95
C VAL A 425 15.80 7.70 -20.84
N THR A 426 14.65 8.24 -20.45
CA THR A 426 13.44 8.17 -21.27
C THR A 426 13.58 9.05 -22.50
N GLY A 427 12.75 8.79 -23.52
CA GLY A 427 12.52 9.76 -24.59
C GLY A 427 11.97 11.10 -24.06
N LYS A 428 12.00 12.12 -24.92
CA LYS A 428 11.34 13.41 -24.65
C LYS A 428 9.83 13.21 -24.67
N ILE A 429 9.17 13.48 -23.55
CA ILE A 429 7.71 13.38 -23.44
C ILE A 429 7.16 14.78 -23.14
N PRO A 430 6.10 15.23 -23.84
CA PRO A 430 5.44 16.49 -23.53
C PRO A 430 4.74 16.42 -22.18
N ARG A 431 5.01 17.40 -21.32
CA ARG A 431 4.50 17.47 -19.95
C ARG A 431 4.07 18.89 -19.60
N CYS A 432 3.29 19.00 -18.54
CA CYS A 432 3.07 20.26 -17.84
C CYS A 432 3.88 20.25 -16.55
N LEU A 433 4.57 21.35 -16.26
CA LEU A 433 5.42 21.51 -15.09
C LEU A 433 4.92 22.69 -14.25
N PHE A 434 4.65 22.45 -12.97
CA PHE A 434 4.50 23.48 -11.95
C PHE A 434 5.81 23.63 -11.19
N ILE A 435 6.34 24.85 -11.15
CA ILE A 435 7.55 25.21 -10.42
C ILE A 435 7.14 26.05 -9.20
N PRO A 436 7.25 25.53 -7.97
CA PRO A 436 7.00 26.32 -6.75
C PRO A 436 7.97 27.52 -6.69
N ARG A 437 7.49 28.71 -6.34
CA ARG A 437 8.41 29.81 -5.98
C ARG A 437 9.11 29.49 -4.66
N SER A 438 10.43 29.56 -4.65
CA SER A 438 11.21 29.54 -3.41
C SER A 438 10.86 30.80 -2.61
N LYS A 439 10.24 30.64 -1.43
CA LYS A 439 10.15 31.72 -0.44
C LYS A 439 11.50 31.97 0.21
#